data_AF-A0A838HJX0-F1
#
_entry.id   AF-A0A838HJX0-F1
#
_cell.length_a   1.000
_cell.length_b   1.000
_cell.length_c   1.000
_cell.angle_alpha   90.00
_cell.angle_beta   90.00
_cell.angle_gamma   90.00
#
_symmetry.space_group_name_H-M   'P 1'
#
loop_
_entity.id
_entity.type
_entity.pdbx_description
1 polymer ?
#
loop_
_entity_poly.entity_id
_entity_poly.type
_entity_poly.pdbx_seq_one_letter_code
_entity_poly.pdbx_strand_id
1 'polypeptide(L)'
;MTLPDTPTAYSPEVERLEIELLLEGVYRYYGFDFRSYAYASLKRRLWKRIHADGLPTVSALQERVLHDPQMMERLLLDLSVNVTAMYRDPNFYLAFREK
;
A
#
# COMPACT_ATOMS: atom_id res chain seq x y z
N MET A 1 -19.31 -4.22 -16.15
CA MET A 1 -18.34 -3.29 -15.53
C MET A 1 -17.17 -4.12 -15.04
N THR A 2 -16.28 -4.45 -15.97
CA THR A 2 -15.11 -5.32 -15.79
C THR A 2 -13.94 -4.48 -15.29
N LEU A 3 -13.39 -4.83 -14.12
CA LEU A 3 -12.13 -4.25 -13.66
C LEU A 3 -11.01 -4.72 -14.61
N PRO A 4 -10.10 -3.83 -15.03
CA PRO A 4 -9.01 -4.20 -15.93
C PRO A 4 -8.05 -5.19 -15.25
N ASP A 5 -7.74 -6.25 -15.98
CA ASP A 5 -6.60 -7.18 -15.90
C ASP A 5 -5.94 -7.41 -14.54
N THR A 6 -6.63 -8.09 -13.62
CA THR A 6 -5.93 -8.91 -12.63
C THR A 6 -5.20 -10.03 -13.38
N PRO A 7 -3.88 -10.27 -13.16
CA PRO A 7 -3.19 -11.39 -13.76
C PRO A 7 -3.96 -12.68 -13.51
N THR A 8 -4.14 -13.50 -14.55
CA THR A 8 -5.00 -14.70 -14.62
C THR A 8 -4.70 -15.80 -13.57
N ALA A 9 -3.79 -15.58 -12.63
CA ALA A 9 -3.34 -16.52 -11.61
C ALA A 9 -3.49 -16.04 -10.15
N TYR A 10 -4.33 -15.02 -9.88
CA TYR A 10 -4.53 -14.55 -8.52
C TYR A 10 -5.66 -15.30 -7.78
N SER A 11 -5.29 -16.12 -6.80
CA SER A 11 -6.27 -16.60 -5.82
C SER A 11 -6.72 -15.42 -4.92
N PRO A 12 -8.03 -15.23 -4.68
CA PRO A 12 -8.52 -14.19 -3.78
C PRO A 12 -8.01 -14.35 -2.34
N GLU A 13 -7.66 -15.58 -1.94
CA GLU A 13 -7.06 -15.87 -0.63
C GLU A 13 -5.62 -15.38 -0.55
N VAL A 14 -4.83 -15.59 -1.62
CA VAL A 14 -3.44 -15.13 -1.72
C VAL A 14 -3.39 -13.60 -1.78
N GLU A 15 -4.26 -12.99 -2.58
CA GLU A 15 -4.37 -11.52 -2.64
C GLU A 15 -4.64 -10.90 -1.28
N ARG A 16 -5.58 -11.50 -0.54
CA ARG A 16 -5.91 -11.03 0.79
C ARG A 16 -4.73 -11.13 1.74
N LEU A 17 -4.04 -12.27 1.73
CA LEU A 17 -2.85 -12.49 2.54
C LEU A 17 -1.76 -11.47 2.22
N GLU A 18 -1.47 -11.21 0.94
CA GLU A 18 -0.45 -10.23 0.56
C GLU A 18 -0.83 -8.80 0.96
N ILE A 19 -2.11 -8.43 0.86
CA ILE A 19 -2.58 -7.14 1.35
C ILE A 19 -2.36 -7.05 2.86
N GLU A 20 -2.76 -8.08 3.62
CA GLU A 20 -2.55 -8.11 5.07
C GLU A 20 -1.05 -8.01 5.45
N LEU A 21 -0.17 -8.72 4.73
CA LEU A 21 1.28 -8.65 4.91
C LEU A 21 1.86 -7.28 4.56
N LEU A 22 1.38 -6.65 3.49
CA LEU A 22 1.77 -5.28 3.12
C LEU A 22 1.40 -4.30 4.24
N LEU A 23 0.16 -4.36 4.74
CA LEU A 23 -0.29 -3.47 5.80
C LEU A 23 0.51 -3.69 7.11
N GLU A 24 0.78 -4.94 7.45
CA GLU A 24 1.60 -5.29 8.61
C GLU A 24 3.05 -4.81 8.44
N GLY A 25 3.62 -4.97 7.25
CA GLY A 25 4.96 -4.48 6.92
C GLY A 25 5.06 -2.96 7.03
N VAL A 26 4.06 -2.25 6.51
CA VAL A 26 3.95 -0.79 6.63
C VAL A 26 3.81 -0.37 8.09
N TYR A 27 3.00 -1.06 8.88
CA TYR A 27 2.86 -0.78 10.31
C TYR A 27 4.17 -1.00 11.07
N ARG A 28 4.87 -2.11 10.83
CA ARG A 28 6.11 -2.44 11.54
C ARG A 28 7.29 -1.57 11.14
N TYR A 29 7.41 -1.23 9.86
CA TYR A 29 8.56 -0.51 9.34
C TYR A 29 8.36 1.01 9.36
N TYR A 30 7.15 1.49 9.07
CA TYR A 30 6.83 2.92 8.99
C TYR A 30 5.93 3.43 10.12
N GLY A 31 5.33 2.56 10.93
CA GLY A 31 4.44 2.95 12.03
C GLY A 31 3.02 3.32 11.63
N PHE A 32 2.65 3.21 10.34
CA PHE A 32 1.30 3.57 9.88
C PHE A 32 0.34 2.40 9.96
N ASP A 33 -0.78 2.58 10.67
CA ASP A 33 -1.81 1.55 10.79
C ASP A 33 -2.99 1.82 9.84
N PHE A 34 -3.05 1.04 8.76
CA PHE A 34 -4.17 1.02 7.81
C PHE A 34 -5.09 -0.19 7.99
N ARG A 35 -4.86 -1.06 8.99
CA ARG A 35 -5.59 -2.33 9.15
C ARG A 35 -7.05 -2.12 9.55
N SER A 36 -7.38 -0.97 10.13
CA SER A 36 -8.76 -0.57 10.48
C SER A 36 -9.62 -0.13 9.29
N TYR A 37 -9.05 -0.06 8.08
CA TYR A 37 -9.78 0.41 6.90
C TYR A 37 -10.61 -0.70 6.26
N ALA A 38 -11.71 -0.32 5.60
CA ALA A 38 -12.53 -1.26 4.83
C ALA A 38 -11.70 -1.92 3.72
N TYR A 39 -11.57 -3.25 3.77
CA TYR A 39 -10.76 -4.06 2.85
C TYR A 39 -11.05 -3.76 1.38
N ALA A 40 -12.33 -3.66 0.98
CA ALA A 40 -12.70 -3.37 -0.40
C ALA A 40 -12.19 -2.00 -0.90
N SER A 41 -12.12 -1.01 0.00
CA SER A 41 -11.60 0.32 -0.32
C SER A 41 -10.07 0.30 -0.43
N LEU A 42 -9.38 -0.42 0.46
CA LEU A 42 -7.93 -0.61 0.40
C LEU A 42 -7.53 -1.33 -0.89
N LYS A 43 -8.11 -2.50 -1.13
CA LYS A 43 -7.85 -3.33 -2.32
C LYS A 43 -7.94 -2.50 -3.61
N ARG A 44 -9.01 -1.73 -3.79
CA ARG A 44 -9.19 -0.89 -4.99
C ARG A 44 -8.08 0.14 -5.15
N ARG A 45 -7.64 0.77 -4.06
CA ARG A 45 -6.57 1.78 -4.09
C ARG A 45 -5.20 1.15 -4.36
N LEU A 46 -4.90 0.04 -3.68
CA LEU A 46 -3.66 -0.72 -3.90
C LEU A 46 -3.55 -1.16 -5.36
N TRP A 47 -4.62 -1.74 -5.91
CA TRP A 47 -4.62 -2.13 -7.33
C TRP A 47 -4.50 -0.94 -8.26
N LYS A 48 -5.20 0.18 -8.01
CA LYS A 48 -5.02 1.40 -8.80
C LYS A 48 -3.55 1.82 -8.86
N ARG A 49 -2.85 1.71 -7.73
CA ARG A 49 -1.44 2.06 -7.63
C ARG A 49 -0.53 1.05 -8.33
N ILE A 50 -0.74 -0.23 -8.10
CA ILE A 50 -0.04 -1.34 -8.78
C ILE A 50 -0.09 -1.14 -10.30
N HIS A 51 -1.26 -0.82 -10.84
CA HIS A 51 -1.41 -0.55 -12.27
C HIS A 51 -0.70 0.73 -12.73
N ALA A 52 -0.75 1.80 -11.92
CA ALA A 52 -0.07 3.07 -12.24
C ALA A 52 1.45 2.93 -12.28
N ASP A 53 2.03 2.08 -11.43
CA ASP A 53 3.47 1.81 -11.37
C ASP A 53 3.88 0.60 -12.24
N GLY A 54 2.94 -0.02 -12.97
CA GLY A 54 3.20 -1.17 -13.84
C GLY A 54 3.66 -2.43 -13.10
N LEU A 55 3.24 -2.60 -11.84
CA LEU A 55 3.63 -3.71 -10.99
C LEU A 55 2.75 -4.94 -11.24
N PRO A 56 3.31 -6.16 -11.16
CA PRO A 56 2.57 -7.38 -11.46
C PRO A 56 1.71 -7.90 -10.29
N THR A 57 2.08 -7.59 -9.04
CA THR A 57 1.50 -8.20 -7.84
C THR A 57 1.49 -7.26 -6.63
N VAL A 58 0.70 -7.59 -5.60
CA VAL A 58 0.73 -6.89 -4.30
C VAL A 58 2.08 -7.10 -3.61
N SER A 59 2.68 -8.28 -3.73
CA SER A 59 4.04 -8.54 -3.24
C SER A 59 5.10 -7.67 -3.92
N ALA A 60 4.97 -7.38 -5.21
CA ALA A 60 5.88 -6.46 -5.91
C ALA A 60 5.72 -5.01 -5.40
N LEU A 61 4.49 -4.60 -5.08
CA LEU A 61 4.27 -3.34 -4.37
C LEU A 61 4.91 -3.36 -2.99
N GLN A 62 4.80 -4.46 -2.24
CA GLN A 62 5.43 -4.59 -0.92
C GLN A 62 6.95 -4.49 -0.98
N GLU A 63 7.61 -5.17 -1.92
CA GLU A 63 9.04 -5.02 -2.19
C GLU A 63 9.39 -3.54 -2.38
N ARG A 64 8.74 -2.87 -3.33
CA ARG A 64 9.01 -1.45 -3.59
C ARG A 64 8.73 -0.57 -2.38
N VAL A 65 7.65 -0.81 -1.66
CA VAL A 65 7.29 -0.02 -0.47
C VAL A 65 8.35 -0.15 0.62
N LEU A 66 8.92 -1.34 0.83
CA LEU A 66 9.93 -1.56 1.88
C LEU A 66 11.34 -1.09 1.49
N HIS A 67 11.63 -1.03 0.19
CA HIS A 67 12.97 -0.72 -0.32
C HIS A 67 13.10 0.68 -0.94
N ASP A 68 11.98 1.32 -1.33
CA ASP A 68 11.94 2.65 -1.94
C ASP A 68 11.07 3.62 -1.12
N PRO A 69 11.68 4.56 -0.39
CA PRO A 69 10.97 5.62 0.33
C PRO A 69 9.94 6.40 -0.49
N GLN A 70 10.22 6.66 -1.77
CA GLN A 70 9.31 7.41 -2.64
C GLN A 70 8.06 6.59 -2.96
N MET A 71 8.19 5.27 -3.06
CA MET A 71 7.05 4.38 -3.25
C MET A 71 6.10 4.47 -2.05
N MET A 72 6.65 4.45 -0.83
CA MET A 72 5.88 4.58 0.41
C MET A 72 5.17 5.93 0.51
N GLU A 73 5.85 7.04 0.23
CA GLU A 73 5.23 8.38 0.28
C GLU A 73 4.02 8.45 -0.66
N ARG A 74 4.20 8.02 -1.90
CA ARG A 74 3.10 8.01 -2.86
C ARG A 74 1.98 7.07 -2.39
N LEU A 75 2.29 5.88 -1.83
CA LEU A 75 1.28 4.94 -1.32
C LEU A 75 0.47 5.59 -0.20
N LEU A 76 1.15 6.28 0.71
CA LEU A 76 0.51 7.05 1.78
C LEU A 76 -0.48 8.06 1.20
N LEU A 77 -0.07 8.86 0.21
CA LEU A 77 -0.96 9.83 -0.45
C LEU A 77 -2.20 9.16 -1.04
N ASP A 78 -2.04 8.05 -1.75
CA ASP A 78 -3.17 7.31 -2.33
C ASP A 78 -4.14 6.77 -1.28
N LEU A 79 -3.63 6.31 -0.14
CA LEU A 79 -4.44 5.80 0.97
C LEU A 79 -5.08 6.93 1.81
N SER A 80 -4.42 8.07 1.95
CA SER A 80 -4.83 9.21 2.79
C SER A 80 -5.79 10.20 2.13
N VAL A 81 -5.93 10.24 0.80
CA VAL A 81 -6.80 11.22 0.09
C VAL A 81 -8.29 11.16 0.51
N ASN A 82 -8.78 10.06 1.11
CA ASN A 82 -10.15 9.98 1.66
C ASN A 82 -10.23 10.07 3.20
N VAL A 83 -9.12 10.34 3.88
CA VAL A 83 -9.07 10.53 5.33
C VAL A 83 -8.40 11.87 5.60
N THR A 84 -9.11 12.93 5.26
CA THR A 84 -8.85 14.26 5.82
C THR A 84 -8.79 14.14 7.35
N ALA A 85 -7.68 14.58 7.93
CA ALA A 85 -7.42 14.68 9.37
C ALA A 85 -7.09 13.36 10.08
N MET A 86 -5.80 12.98 10.06
CA MET A 86 -4.98 12.85 11.28
C MET A 86 -3.60 12.33 10.86
N TYR A 87 -2.54 12.97 11.36
CA TYR A 87 -1.12 12.63 11.15
C TYR A 87 -0.45 13.06 9.84
N ARG A 88 -0.39 14.38 9.62
CA ARG A 88 0.89 14.98 9.20
C ARG A 88 1.79 15.01 10.44
N ASP A 89 2.41 13.88 10.75
CA ASP A 89 3.42 13.85 11.81
C ASP A 89 4.74 14.40 11.23
N PRO A 90 5.38 15.42 11.83
CA PRO A 90 6.70 15.90 11.42
C PRO A 90 7.78 14.80 11.47
N ASN A 91 7.55 13.71 12.22
CA ASN A 91 8.41 12.53 12.22
C ASN A 91 8.40 11.76 10.89
N PHE A 92 7.49 12.07 9.97
CA PHE A 92 7.42 11.46 8.64
C PHE A 92 8.78 11.47 7.93
N TYR A 93 9.55 12.56 8.03
CA TYR A 93 10.85 12.67 7.36
C TYR A 93 12.04 12.14 8.18
N LEU A 94 11.86 11.81 9.47
CA LEU A 94 12.98 11.38 10.32
C LEU A 94 13.33 9.91 10.08
N ALA A 95 12.34 9.03 9.86
CA ALA A 95 12.60 7.61 9.56
C ALA A 95 13.26 7.37 8.19
N PHE A 96 13.13 8.31 7.24
CA PHE A 96 13.72 8.18 5.90
C PHE A 96 15.13 8.78 5.77
N ARG A 97 15.67 9.42 6.82
CA ARG A 97 16.99 10.06 6.78
C ARG A 97 18.15 9.18 7.28
N GLU A 98 17.88 7.94 7.68
CA GLU A 98 18.92 6.97 8.08
C GLU A 98 18.87 5.70 7.22
N LYS A 99 19.25 5.80 5.94
CA LYS A 99 19.97 4.76 5.19
C LYS A 99 20.45 5.24 3.83
#